data_AF-A0A2E8K0L6-F1
#
_entry.id   AF-A0A2E8K0L6-F1
#
_cell.length_a   1.000
_cell.length_b   1.000
_cell.length_c   1.000
_cell.angle_alpha   90.00
_cell.angle_beta   90.00
_cell.angle_gamma   90.00
#
_symmetry.space_group_name_H-M   'P 1'
#
loop_
_entity.id
_entity.type
_entity.pdbx_description
1 polymer ?
#
loop_
_entity_poly.entity_id
_entity_poly.type
_entity_poly.pdbx_seq_one_letter_code
_entity_poly.pdbx_strand_id
1 'polypeptide(L)'
;MLHAVLSDGAFFFWGERADQSHVPPPLSRLGGEDAEDDSETIPGIDSVVDVDESPTSSPEAAAAVATTVVAPASTTSLHPFAADVDSIANVLQKVLNADPEARDTTDDDEAREPSLDLSSQATELRLLLPHRTDQQDLPAPSLALGSRLGFKTPEPEDLRPQATMVPAIRATPAQAANLLSIMGSNSESTIPIGHDVRFWCEVATFALELVADQRFVPTVVQREGEPVRARWVPWLADSEIGEPLRELASAMPPAAATTIDLTMPDRWTTIETALESMVDALVRRVLIHEEFEDALDGRDPIADRQVAWLTG
;
A
#
# COMPACT_ATOMS: atom_id res chain seq x y z
N MET A 1 8.25 -11.22 3.63
CA MET A 1 7.84 -9.91 4.16
C MET A 1 6.43 -9.65 3.68
N LEU A 2 5.48 -9.38 4.56
CA LEU A 2 4.11 -9.04 4.17
C LEU A 2 4.04 -7.55 3.81
N HIS A 3 3.27 -7.24 2.78
CA HIS A 3 3.01 -5.91 2.25
C HIS A 3 1.50 -5.69 2.09
N ALA A 4 1.06 -4.45 2.14
CA ALA A 4 -0.34 -4.06 2.02
C ALA A 4 -0.48 -2.75 1.23
N VAL A 5 -1.50 -2.70 0.37
CA VAL A 5 -1.86 -1.50 -0.40
C VAL A 5 -3.37 -1.36 -0.51
N LEU A 6 -3.83 -0.14 -0.75
CA LEU A 6 -5.22 0.18 -1.06
C LEU A 6 -5.37 0.39 -2.58
N SER A 7 -6.34 -0.28 -3.20
CA SER A 7 -6.75 -0.04 -4.59
C SER A 7 -8.25 -0.29 -4.72
N ASP A 8 -8.95 0.47 -5.55
CA ASP A 8 -10.39 0.29 -5.81
C ASP A 8 -11.24 0.15 -4.52
N GLY A 9 -10.88 0.89 -3.47
CA GLY A 9 -11.58 0.89 -2.18
C GLY A 9 -11.44 -0.41 -1.37
N ALA A 10 -10.53 -1.31 -1.74
CA ALA A 10 -10.23 -2.54 -1.01
C ALA A 10 -8.73 -2.65 -0.70
N PHE A 11 -8.41 -3.47 0.30
CA PHE A 11 -7.03 -3.74 0.68
C PHE A 11 -6.52 -5.00 0.01
N PHE A 12 -5.28 -4.95 -0.44
CA PHE A 12 -4.61 -6.10 -1.01
C PHE A 12 -3.35 -6.39 -0.23
N PHE A 13 -3.23 -7.62 0.24
CA PHE A 13 -2.05 -8.13 0.91
C PHE A 13 -1.24 -8.98 -0.06
N TRP A 14 0.04 -8.66 -0.20
CA TRP A 14 0.98 -9.46 -0.97
C TRP A 14 2.23 -9.71 -0.13
N GLY A 15 3.11 -10.59 -0.60
CA GLY A 15 4.30 -10.93 0.17
C GLY A 15 5.54 -11.09 -0.68
N GLU A 16 6.69 -10.84 -0.06
CA GLU A 16 7.98 -11.27 -0.56
C GLU A 16 8.48 -12.51 0.18
N ARG A 17 9.08 -13.44 -0.54
CA ARG A 17 9.75 -14.63 -0.01
C ARG A 17 11.21 -14.64 -0.45
N ALA A 18 12.08 -15.02 0.48
CA ALA A 18 13.46 -15.35 0.13
C ALA A 18 13.48 -16.64 -0.68
N ASP A 19 13.94 -16.55 -1.92
CA ASP A 19 14.32 -17.72 -2.72
C ASP A 19 15.83 -17.70 -2.92
N GLN A 20 16.51 -18.78 -2.50
CA GLN A 20 17.95 -18.93 -2.65
C GLN A 20 18.38 -19.08 -4.11
N SER A 21 17.46 -19.47 -5.01
CA SER A 21 17.72 -19.55 -6.45
C SER A 21 18.06 -18.18 -7.07
N HIS A 22 17.63 -17.10 -6.43
CA HIS A 22 17.83 -15.71 -6.85
C HIS A 22 18.92 -14.98 -6.05
N VAL A 23 19.66 -15.69 -5.19
CA VAL A 23 20.81 -15.10 -4.48
C VAL A 23 21.96 -14.91 -5.46
N PRO A 24 22.47 -13.67 -5.66
CA PRO A 24 23.63 -13.46 -6.51
C PRO A 24 24.82 -14.26 -5.96
N PRO A 25 25.67 -14.84 -6.83
CA PRO A 25 26.85 -15.54 -6.36
C PRO A 25 27.66 -14.60 -5.46
N PRO A 26 28.25 -15.11 -4.36
CA PRO A 26 29.04 -14.27 -3.46
C PRO A 26 30.08 -13.54 -4.30
N LEU A 27 30.18 -12.22 -4.10
CA LEU A 27 31.20 -11.41 -4.76
C LEU A 27 32.54 -12.09 -4.48
N SER A 28 33.09 -12.77 -5.49
CA SER A 28 34.46 -13.25 -5.47
C SER A 28 35.27 -12.02 -5.09
N ARG A 29 35.93 -12.05 -3.93
CA ARG A 29 36.96 -11.08 -3.60
C ARG A 29 37.89 -11.07 -4.81
N LEU A 30 37.81 -10.02 -5.62
CA LEU A 30 38.84 -9.72 -6.60
C LEU A 30 40.08 -9.44 -5.75
N GLY A 31 40.82 -10.52 -5.49
CA GLY A 31 42.14 -10.48 -4.89
C GLY A 31 43.04 -9.84 -5.93
N GLY A 32 43.26 -8.56 -5.75
CA GLY A 32 44.12 -7.76 -6.57
C GLY A 32 44.05 -6.35 -6.04
N GLU A 33 44.88 -6.05 -5.06
CA GLU A 33 45.56 -4.76 -5.02
C GLU A 33 46.78 -4.88 -4.12
N ASP A 34 47.90 -4.98 -4.81
CA ASP A 34 49.23 -4.66 -4.35
C ASP A 34 49.21 -3.35 -3.59
N ALA A 35 49.91 -3.36 -2.45
CA ALA A 35 50.24 -2.17 -1.70
C ALA A 35 51.43 -1.47 -2.37
N GLU A 36 51.19 -0.34 -3.01
CA GLU A 36 52.14 0.76 -3.24
C GLU A 36 51.30 2.03 -3.11
N ASP A 37 51.19 2.64 -1.92
CA ASP A 37 52.13 3.61 -1.36
C ASP A 37 52.76 4.50 -2.43
N ASP A 38 52.08 5.60 -2.76
CA ASP A 38 52.78 6.79 -3.23
C ASP A 38 52.07 8.07 -2.76
N SER A 39 52.85 8.83 -2.03
CA SER A 39 52.58 10.10 -1.38
C SER A 39 52.68 11.29 -2.33
N GLU A 40 51.99 12.37 -1.96
CA GLU A 40 52.22 13.77 -2.35
C GLU A 40 51.97 14.16 -3.83
N THR A 41 51.06 15.12 -4.06
CA THR A 41 51.41 16.50 -4.47
C THR A 41 50.13 17.35 -4.55
N ILE A 42 50.04 18.40 -3.71
CA ILE A 42 49.14 19.54 -3.90
C ILE A 42 49.95 20.64 -4.58
N PRO A 43 49.40 21.30 -5.62
CA PRO A 43 49.56 22.76 -5.69
C PRO A 43 48.28 23.46 -6.14
N GLY A 44 47.90 24.50 -5.40
CA GLY A 44 47.00 25.54 -5.88
C GLY A 44 47.74 26.52 -6.80
N ILE A 45 46.98 27.25 -7.62
CA ILE A 45 47.27 28.61 -8.12
C ILE A 45 45.93 29.24 -8.52
N ASP A 46 45.64 30.38 -7.91
CA ASP A 46 44.67 31.37 -8.35
C ASP A 46 45.08 31.97 -9.70
N SER A 47 44.11 32.26 -10.60
CA SER A 47 43.99 33.61 -11.16
C SER A 47 42.73 33.79 -12.02
N VAL A 48 42.00 34.81 -11.59
CA VAL A 48 40.94 35.61 -12.22
C VAL A 48 41.33 36.13 -13.60
N VAL A 49 40.40 36.07 -14.57
CA VAL A 49 40.19 37.13 -15.59
C VAL A 49 38.72 37.17 -16.02
N ASP A 50 38.06 38.30 -15.77
CA ASP A 50 36.79 38.78 -16.34
C ASP A 50 36.91 39.08 -17.84
N VAL A 51 35.92 38.71 -18.66
CA VAL A 51 35.48 39.54 -19.81
C VAL A 51 33.97 39.39 -20.03
N ASP A 52 33.38 40.56 -20.25
CA ASP A 52 32.00 41.03 -20.30
C ASP A 52 31.25 40.73 -21.64
N GLU A 53 29.97 41.09 -21.63
CA GLU A 53 29.06 41.41 -22.75
C GLU A 53 28.24 40.31 -23.46
N SER A 54 26.97 40.22 -23.04
CA SER A 54 25.80 39.94 -23.91
C SER A 54 25.55 41.17 -24.83
N PRO A 55 24.90 41.09 -26.03
CA PRO A 55 23.52 40.61 -26.13
C PRO A 55 23.02 40.03 -27.48
N THR A 56 21.75 39.59 -27.42
CA THR A 56 20.72 39.50 -28.49
C THR A 56 20.85 38.43 -29.59
N SER A 57 19.92 37.47 -29.58
CA SER A 57 18.89 37.35 -30.64
C SER A 57 17.87 36.25 -30.32
N SER A 58 16.57 36.59 -30.39
CA SER A 58 15.48 35.66 -30.74
C SER A 58 15.43 35.54 -32.27
N PRO A 59 15.04 34.40 -32.85
CA PRO A 59 13.63 33.96 -32.95
C PRO A 59 13.56 32.43 -32.66
N GLU A 60 12.51 31.63 -32.80
CA GLU A 60 11.29 31.62 -33.58
C GLU A 60 10.43 30.46 -33.02
N ALA A 61 9.11 30.61 -33.05
CA ALA A 61 8.17 29.59 -32.60
C ALA A 61 8.23 28.35 -33.50
N ALA A 62 8.63 27.20 -32.96
CA ALA A 62 8.47 25.90 -33.60
C ALA A 62 7.47 25.06 -32.79
N ALA A 63 6.33 24.79 -33.41
CA ALA A 63 5.30 23.90 -32.92
C ALA A 63 5.88 22.50 -32.65
N ALA A 64 5.79 22.04 -31.39
CA ALA A 64 6.12 20.69 -31.02
C ALA A 64 5.05 19.74 -31.60
N VAL A 65 5.44 18.98 -32.63
CA VAL A 65 4.68 17.85 -33.15
C VAL A 65 4.64 16.79 -32.05
N ALA A 66 3.44 16.49 -31.55
CA ALA A 66 3.20 15.40 -30.62
C ALA A 66 3.68 14.09 -31.25
N THR A 67 4.86 13.65 -30.83
CA THR A 67 5.35 12.31 -31.15
C THR A 67 4.64 11.38 -30.19
N THR A 68 3.63 10.67 -30.69
CA THR A 68 2.98 9.58 -29.97
C THR A 68 4.05 8.58 -29.57
N VAL A 69 4.48 8.63 -28.31
CA VAL A 69 5.31 7.59 -27.71
C VAL A 69 4.45 6.34 -27.67
N VAL A 70 4.71 5.44 -28.61
CA VAL A 70 4.15 4.09 -28.60
C VAL A 70 4.64 3.44 -27.32
N ALA A 71 3.71 3.17 -26.40
CA ALA A 71 4.00 2.46 -25.17
C ALA A 71 4.69 1.13 -25.52
N PRO A 72 5.87 0.82 -24.96
CA PRO A 72 6.49 -0.47 -25.18
C PRO A 72 5.55 -1.58 -24.68
N ALA A 73 5.53 -2.69 -25.42
CA ALA A 73 4.76 -3.87 -25.08
C ALA A 73 5.01 -4.25 -23.61
N SER A 74 3.94 -4.28 -22.81
CA SER A 74 4.02 -4.66 -21.40
C SER A 74 4.37 -6.14 -21.30
N THR A 75 5.66 -6.45 -21.17
CA THR A 75 6.10 -7.75 -20.68
C THR A 75 5.73 -7.81 -19.21
N THR A 76 4.64 -8.53 -18.91
CA THR A 76 4.16 -8.77 -17.56
C THR A 76 5.16 -9.66 -16.83
N SER A 77 6.20 -9.10 -16.23
CA SER A 77 7.10 -9.86 -15.36
C SER A 77 6.43 -10.12 -14.02
N LEU A 78 6.38 -11.38 -13.62
CA LEU A 78 6.04 -11.78 -12.26
C LEU A 78 7.20 -11.39 -11.34
N HIS A 79 6.89 -10.85 -10.17
CA HIS A 79 7.93 -10.49 -9.21
C HIS A 79 8.66 -11.77 -8.73
N PRO A 80 9.98 -11.92 -8.95
CA PRO A 80 10.69 -13.18 -8.68
C PRO A 80 10.74 -13.53 -7.19
N PHE A 81 10.60 -12.52 -6.33
CA PHE A 81 10.50 -12.72 -4.89
C PHE A 81 9.06 -12.77 -4.39
N ALA A 82 8.03 -12.72 -5.24
CA ALA A 82 6.66 -12.80 -4.74
C ALA A 82 6.40 -14.13 -4.04
N ALA A 83 5.78 -14.05 -2.86
CA ALA A 83 5.22 -15.20 -2.18
C ALA A 83 3.98 -15.71 -2.93
N ASP A 84 3.78 -17.03 -2.90
CA ASP A 84 2.55 -17.65 -3.36
C ASP A 84 1.35 -17.30 -2.45
N VAL A 85 0.14 -17.39 -3.03
CA VAL A 85 -1.12 -17.06 -2.34
C VAL A 85 -1.30 -17.89 -1.07
N ASP A 86 -0.99 -19.18 -1.10
CA ASP A 86 -1.14 -20.07 0.06
C ASP A 86 -0.26 -19.61 1.22
N SER A 87 0.98 -19.22 0.93
CA SER A 87 1.90 -18.66 1.93
C SER A 87 1.35 -17.36 2.53
N ILE A 88 0.76 -16.48 1.71
CA ILE A 88 0.15 -15.23 2.18
C ILE A 88 -1.07 -15.54 3.05
N ALA A 89 -1.97 -16.41 2.60
CA ALA A 89 -3.19 -16.80 3.32
C ALA A 89 -2.85 -17.42 4.68
N ASN A 90 -1.85 -18.30 4.73
CA ASN A 90 -1.38 -18.91 5.97
C ASN A 90 -0.84 -17.88 6.98
N VAL A 91 -0.15 -16.83 6.50
CA VAL A 91 0.35 -15.76 7.37
C VAL A 91 -0.82 -14.94 7.92
N LEU A 92 -1.75 -14.51 7.07
CA LEU A 92 -2.92 -13.74 7.49
C LEU A 92 -3.83 -14.54 8.44
N GLN A 93 -4.03 -15.83 8.18
CA GLN A 93 -4.81 -16.69 9.08
C GLN A 93 -4.17 -16.82 10.46
N LYS A 94 -2.84 -16.86 10.55
CA LYS A 94 -2.13 -16.84 11.84
C LYS A 94 -2.35 -15.53 12.59
N VAL A 95 -2.42 -14.40 11.89
CA VAL A 95 -2.76 -13.10 12.49
C VAL A 95 -4.17 -13.16 13.07
N LEU A 96 -5.17 -13.58 12.28
CA LEU A 96 -6.56 -13.70 12.77
C LEU A 96 -6.67 -14.62 13.98
N ASN A 97 -5.96 -15.76 13.98
CA ASN A 97 -5.98 -16.70 15.09
C ASN A 97 -5.23 -16.21 16.35
N ALA A 98 -4.44 -15.14 16.23
CA ALA A 98 -3.72 -14.54 17.36
C ALA A 98 -4.56 -13.50 18.11
N ASP A 99 -5.75 -13.16 17.59
CA ASP A 99 -6.67 -12.22 18.21
C ASP A 99 -7.10 -12.70 19.62
N PRO A 100 -6.83 -11.92 20.68
CA PRO A 100 -7.26 -12.25 22.03
C PRO A 100 -8.78 -12.16 22.22
N GLU A 101 -9.50 -11.29 21.48
CA GLU A 101 -10.96 -11.14 21.63
C GLU A 101 -11.72 -12.36 21.08
N ALA A 102 -11.17 -12.99 20.03
CA ALA A 102 -11.68 -14.26 19.49
C ALA A 102 -11.61 -15.44 20.47
N ARG A 103 -10.94 -15.29 21.63
CA ARG A 103 -10.85 -16.32 22.67
C ARG A 103 -11.91 -16.18 23.77
N ASP A 104 -12.56 -15.03 23.90
CA ASP A 104 -13.49 -14.75 25.01
C ASP A 104 -14.96 -15.04 24.67
N THR A 105 -15.26 -15.42 23.42
CA THR A 105 -16.62 -15.80 22.96
C THR A 105 -16.95 -17.28 23.17
N THR A 106 -16.13 -18.03 23.91
CA THR A 106 -16.43 -19.42 24.25
C THR A 106 -17.45 -19.51 25.37
N ASP A 107 -18.73 -19.46 25.00
CA ASP A 107 -19.79 -20.28 25.62
C ASP A 107 -21.05 -20.40 24.73
N ASP A 108 -21.19 -19.60 23.66
CA ASP A 108 -22.27 -19.73 22.67
C ASP A 108 -21.72 -20.14 21.28
N ASP A 109 -21.71 -21.45 21.00
CA ASP A 109 -21.22 -22.09 19.76
C ASP A 109 -21.94 -21.62 18.46
N GLU A 110 -23.02 -20.83 18.55
CA GLU A 110 -23.85 -20.42 17.40
C GLU A 110 -23.38 -19.12 16.71
N ALA A 111 -22.55 -18.29 17.34
CA ALA A 111 -22.14 -16.97 16.83
C ALA A 111 -20.68 -16.90 16.33
N ARG A 112 -20.02 -18.05 16.12
CA ARG A 112 -18.66 -18.05 15.55
C ARG A 112 -18.74 -17.58 14.11
N GLU A 113 -18.25 -16.36 13.83
CA GLU A 113 -18.12 -15.86 12.46
C GLU A 113 -17.45 -16.93 11.60
N PRO A 114 -17.99 -17.21 10.38
CA PRO A 114 -17.47 -18.27 9.53
C PRO A 114 -15.97 -18.07 9.32
N SER A 115 -15.20 -19.15 9.43
CA SER A 115 -13.76 -19.11 9.16
C SER A 115 -13.52 -18.48 7.79
N LEU A 116 -12.90 -17.31 7.76
CA LEU A 116 -12.61 -16.58 6.54
C LEU A 116 -11.70 -17.40 5.64
N ASP A 117 -12.23 -17.92 4.53
CA ASP A 117 -11.42 -18.53 3.49
C ASP A 117 -10.72 -17.43 2.67
N LEU A 118 -9.60 -16.94 3.20
CA LEU A 118 -8.76 -15.94 2.55
C LEU A 118 -8.18 -16.44 1.21
N SER A 119 -8.08 -17.76 1.00
CA SER A 119 -7.57 -18.32 -0.26
C SER A 119 -8.54 -18.10 -1.42
N SER A 120 -9.85 -18.08 -1.13
CA SER A 120 -10.89 -17.74 -2.13
C SER A 120 -10.83 -16.28 -2.60
N GLN A 121 -10.10 -15.43 -1.89
CA GLN A 121 -9.91 -14.00 -2.19
C GLN A 121 -8.61 -13.73 -2.97
N ALA A 122 -8.00 -14.78 -3.51
CA ALA A 122 -6.81 -14.70 -4.35
C ALA A 122 -7.04 -13.84 -5.59
N THR A 123 -6.06 -13.02 -5.93
CA THR A 123 -6.10 -12.17 -7.11
C THR A 123 -4.68 -11.83 -7.57
N GLU A 124 -4.57 -11.28 -8.77
CA GLU A 124 -3.33 -10.70 -9.26
C GLU A 124 -3.41 -9.18 -9.18
N LEU A 125 -2.40 -8.57 -8.59
CA LEU A 125 -2.34 -7.13 -8.38
C LEU A 125 -1.21 -6.53 -9.19
N ARG A 126 -1.50 -5.41 -9.87
CA ARG A 126 -0.51 -4.67 -10.65
C ARG A 126 0.06 -3.51 -9.83
N LEU A 127 1.37 -3.53 -9.60
CA LEU A 127 2.07 -2.55 -8.79
C LEU A 127 3.22 -1.88 -9.57
N LEU A 128 3.45 -0.59 -9.33
CA LEU A 128 4.68 0.11 -9.69
C LEU A 128 5.74 -0.20 -8.62
N LEU A 129 6.61 -1.15 -8.95
CA LEU A 129 7.69 -1.58 -8.07
C LEU A 129 9.03 -1.07 -8.59
N PRO A 130 10.02 -0.83 -7.71
CA PRO A 130 11.36 -0.43 -8.13
C PRO A 130 12.02 -1.58 -8.91
N HIS A 131 12.49 -1.31 -10.11
CA HIS A 131 13.31 -2.22 -10.91
C HIS A 131 14.72 -1.66 -11.00
N ARG A 132 15.72 -2.54 -10.97
CA ARG A 132 17.10 -2.10 -11.10
C ARG A 132 17.39 -1.69 -12.55
N THR A 133 18.19 -0.65 -12.73
CA THR A 133 18.60 -0.18 -14.06
C THR A 133 19.70 -1.06 -14.67
N ASP A 134 20.56 -1.65 -13.83
CA ASP A 134 21.67 -2.53 -14.20
C ASP A 134 21.22 -3.93 -14.66
N GLN A 135 20.08 -4.39 -14.15
CA GLN A 135 19.43 -5.64 -14.50
C GLN A 135 18.03 -5.35 -15.04
N GLN A 136 17.92 -5.17 -16.37
CA GLN A 136 16.64 -4.99 -17.02
C GLN A 136 15.68 -6.15 -16.67
N ASP A 137 14.46 -5.79 -16.27
CA ASP A 137 13.32 -6.67 -15.97
C ASP A 137 13.37 -7.44 -14.64
N LEU A 138 14.32 -7.14 -13.75
CA LEU A 138 14.35 -7.66 -12.38
C LEU A 138 13.84 -6.60 -11.39
N PRO A 139 12.65 -6.80 -10.79
CA PRO A 139 12.21 -6.02 -9.65
C PRO A 139 13.24 -6.14 -8.52
N ALA A 140 13.60 -5.00 -7.92
CA ALA A 140 14.43 -4.97 -6.73
C ALA A 140 13.63 -5.54 -5.56
N PRO A 141 14.18 -6.49 -4.77
CA PRO A 141 13.54 -6.90 -3.53
C PRO A 141 13.48 -5.71 -2.57
N SER A 142 12.57 -5.75 -1.59
CA SER A 142 12.60 -4.78 -0.49
C SER A 142 14.00 -4.69 0.13
N LEU A 143 14.37 -3.52 0.65
CA LEU A 143 15.70 -3.30 1.24
C LEU A 143 16.03 -4.37 2.30
N ALA A 144 15.05 -4.71 3.14
CA ALA A 144 15.21 -5.72 4.17
C ALA A 144 15.43 -7.13 3.61
N LEU A 145 14.73 -7.51 2.54
CA LEU A 145 14.97 -8.78 1.87
C LEU A 145 16.31 -8.76 1.11
N GLY A 146 16.62 -7.69 0.40
CA GLY A 146 17.88 -7.47 -0.31
C GLY A 146 19.08 -7.64 0.61
N SER A 147 19.08 -6.98 1.77
CA SER A 147 20.15 -7.14 2.77
C SER A 147 20.28 -8.57 3.29
N ARG A 148 19.17 -9.30 3.48
CA ARG A 148 19.19 -10.72 3.90
C ARG A 148 19.74 -11.65 2.82
N LEU A 149 19.47 -11.35 1.56
CA LEU A 149 19.96 -12.11 0.40
C LEU A 149 21.37 -11.67 -0.04
N GLY A 150 21.97 -10.68 0.62
CA GLY A 150 23.32 -10.19 0.31
C GLY A 150 23.41 -9.28 -0.90
N PHE A 151 22.28 -8.70 -1.36
CA PHE A 151 22.32 -7.66 -2.38
C PHE A 151 22.95 -6.38 -1.84
N LYS A 152 23.75 -5.71 -2.68
CA LYS A 152 24.16 -4.33 -2.42
C LYS A 152 22.91 -3.45 -2.44
N THR A 153 22.78 -2.57 -1.44
CA THR A 153 21.76 -1.52 -1.42
C THR A 153 21.89 -0.68 -2.69
N PRO A 154 20.82 -0.61 -3.51
CA PRO A 154 20.82 0.23 -4.71
C PRO A 154 20.76 1.71 -4.32
N GLU A 155 21.45 2.57 -5.06
CA GLU A 155 21.22 4.01 -4.96
C GLU A 155 19.91 4.38 -5.67
N PRO A 156 19.25 5.50 -5.32
CA PRO A 156 17.99 5.91 -5.95
C PRO A 156 18.05 6.01 -7.48
N GLU A 157 19.18 6.46 -8.03
CA GLU A 157 19.44 6.54 -9.48
C GLU A 157 19.55 5.17 -10.17
N ASP A 158 19.81 4.11 -9.40
CA ASP A 158 19.86 2.73 -9.90
C ASP A 158 18.47 2.10 -10.00
N LEU A 159 17.41 2.81 -9.61
CA LEU A 159 16.05 2.30 -9.56
C LEU A 159 15.13 3.08 -10.51
N ARG A 160 14.24 2.36 -11.17
CA ARG A 160 13.12 2.95 -11.92
C ARG A 160 11.81 2.26 -11.58
N PRO A 161 10.70 2.99 -11.41
CA PRO A 161 9.41 2.36 -11.17
C PRO A 161 8.93 1.67 -12.46
N GLN A 162 8.53 0.41 -12.37
CA GLN A 162 7.98 -0.37 -13.48
C GLN A 162 6.81 -1.23 -13.01
N ALA A 163 5.82 -1.35 -13.88
CA ALA A 163 4.62 -2.14 -13.61
C ALA A 163 4.96 -3.63 -13.52
N THR A 164 4.59 -4.25 -12.41
CA THR A 164 4.89 -5.65 -12.05
C THR A 164 3.62 -6.32 -11.53
N MET A 165 3.40 -7.58 -11.90
CA MET A 165 2.28 -8.35 -11.33
C MET A 165 2.76 -9.14 -10.12
N VAL A 166 1.95 -9.12 -9.06
CA VAL A 166 2.16 -9.90 -7.84
C VAL A 166 0.89 -10.68 -7.48
N PRO A 167 1.00 -11.92 -6.99
CA PRO A 167 -0.10 -12.59 -6.30
C PRO A 167 -0.46 -11.82 -5.03
N ALA A 168 -1.75 -11.65 -4.80
CA ALA A 168 -2.28 -10.94 -3.65
C ALA A 168 -3.55 -11.60 -3.12
N ILE A 169 -3.92 -11.24 -1.89
CA ILE A 169 -5.20 -11.56 -1.26
C ILE A 169 -5.96 -10.26 -1.06
N ARG A 170 -7.17 -10.20 -1.63
CA ARG A 170 -8.04 -9.03 -1.53
C ARG A 170 -8.90 -9.10 -0.27
N ALA A 171 -8.64 -8.25 0.71
CA ALA A 171 -9.46 -8.10 1.91
C ALA A 171 -10.52 -7.00 1.74
N THR A 172 -11.71 -7.24 2.28
CA THR A 172 -12.71 -6.19 2.49
C THR A 172 -12.18 -5.16 3.49
N PRO A 173 -12.71 -3.92 3.52
CA PRO A 173 -12.27 -2.92 4.49
C PRO A 173 -12.44 -3.36 5.95
N ALA A 174 -13.51 -4.09 6.30
CA ALA A 174 -13.68 -4.65 7.64
C ALA A 174 -12.61 -5.70 7.98
N GLN A 175 -12.32 -6.62 7.05
CA GLN A 175 -11.27 -7.62 7.21
C GLN A 175 -9.90 -6.96 7.37
N ALA A 176 -9.62 -5.95 6.56
CA ALA A 176 -8.38 -5.21 6.59
C ALA A 176 -8.21 -4.45 7.91
N ALA A 177 -9.23 -3.72 8.37
CA ALA A 177 -9.21 -3.02 9.65
C ALA A 177 -8.90 -3.98 10.80
N ASN A 178 -9.53 -5.16 10.82
CA ASN A 178 -9.27 -6.19 11.84
C ASN A 178 -7.84 -6.76 11.74
N LEU A 179 -7.41 -7.19 10.55
CA LEU A 179 -6.06 -7.72 10.33
C LEU A 179 -4.97 -6.71 10.75
N LEU A 180 -5.14 -5.45 10.36
CA LEU A 180 -4.18 -4.37 10.62
C LEU A 180 -4.16 -3.97 12.09
N SER A 181 -5.31 -3.94 12.78
CA SER A 181 -5.36 -3.65 14.21
C SER A 181 -4.67 -4.74 15.04
N ILE A 182 -4.90 -6.02 14.71
CA ILE A 182 -4.23 -7.16 15.37
C ILE A 182 -2.72 -7.09 15.13
N MET A 183 -2.29 -6.82 13.88
CA MET A 183 -0.87 -6.68 13.56
C MET A 183 -0.21 -5.51 14.26
N GLY A 184 -0.88 -4.36 14.36
CA GLY A 184 -0.38 -3.17 15.05
C GLY A 184 -0.25 -3.36 16.57
N SER A 185 -1.17 -4.11 17.17
CA SER A 185 -1.20 -4.36 18.61
C SER A 185 -0.22 -5.45 19.06
N ASN A 186 0.16 -6.36 18.16
CA ASN A 186 0.97 -7.54 18.50
C ASN A 186 2.48 -7.29 18.32
N SER A 187 3.10 -6.70 19.35
CA SER A 187 4.55 -6.44 19.39
C SER A 187 5.44 -7.69 19.33
N GLU A 188 4.90 -8.88 19.61
CA GLU A 188 5.64 -10.16 19.59
C GLU A 188 5.52 -10.92 18.27
N SER A 189 4.83 -10.35 17.27
CA SER A 189 4.65 -11.00 15.97
C SER A 189 6.00 -11.28 15.30
N THR A 190 6.29 -12.56 15.06
CA THR A 190 7.47 -12.99 14.29
C THR A 190 7.32 -12.76 12.79
N ILE A 191 6.16 -12.28 12.33
CA ILE A 191 5.87 -12.08 10.92
C ILE A 191 6.64 -10.85 10.43
N PRO A 192 7.57 -10.98 9.47
CA PRO A 192 8.24 -9.82 8.92
C PRO A 192 7.26 -9.01 8.08
N ILE A 193 6.93 -7.79 8.52
CA ILE A 193 6.05 -6.85 7.82
C ILE A 193 6.85 -5.67 7.23
N GLY A 194 6.38 -5.14 6.09
CA GLY A 194 6.92 -3.95 5.43
C GLY A 194 6.58 -2.64 6.16
N HIS A 195 7.15 -1.53 5.71
CA HIS A 195 6.84 -0.21 6.26
C HIS A 195 5.42 0.25 5.86
N ASP A 196 4.95 -0.18 4.70
CA ASP A 196 3.60 -0.02 4.20
C ASP A 196 2.56 -0.68 5.13
N VAL A 197 2.78 -1.93 5.56
CA VAL A 197 1.87 -2.58 6.53
C VAL A 197 1.84 -1.81 7.84
N ARG A 198 3.00 -1.40 8.38
CA ARG A 198 3.05 -0.60 9.62
C ARG A 198 2.26 0.70 9.49
N PHE A 199 2.45 1.41 8.38
CA PHE A 199 1.69 2.61 8.07
C PHE A 199 0.18 2.32 8.05
N TRP A 200 -0.25 1.23 7.40
CA TRP A 200 -1.66 0.85 7.38
C TRP A 200 -2.20 0.40 8.75
N CYS A 201 -1.36 -0.14 9.65
CA CYS A 201 -1.74 -0.39 11.04
C CYS A 201 -2.08 0.92 11.77
N GLU A 202 -1.29 1.99 11.57
CA GLU A 202 -1.58 3.31 12.14
C GLU A 202 -2.89 3.89 11.57
N VAL A 203 -3.12 3.75 10.27
CA VAL A 203 -4.39 4.17 9.63
C VAL A 203 -5.58 3.38 10.20
N ALA A 204 -5.45 2.07 10.39
CA ALA A 204 -6.51 1.24 10.97
C ALA A 204 -6.78 1.60 12.44
N THR A 205 -5.73 1.89 13.20
CA THR A 205 -5.84 2.37 14.58
C THR A 205 -6.59 3.70 14.62
N PHE A 206 -6.22 4.64 13.76
CA PHE A 206 -6.91 5.93 13.65
C PHE A 206 -8.38 5.78 13.23
N ALA A 207 -8.70 4.85 12.32
CA ALA A 207 -10.09 4.55 11.97
C ALA A 207 -10.89 4.02 13.18
N LEU A 208 -10.28 3.15 14.00
CA LEU A 208 -10.90 2.65 15.24
C LEU A 208 -11.12 3.77 16.25
N GLU A 209 -10.16 4.68 16.42
CA GLU A 209 -10.29 5.85 17.29
C GLU A 209 -11.44 6.76 16.84
N LEU A 210 -11.56 7.03 15.54
CA LEU A 210 -12.69 7.80 14.99
C LEU A 210 -14.04 7.14 15.27
N VAL A 211 -14.13 5.81 15.15
CA VAL A 211 -15.34 5.06 15.47
C VAL A 211 -15.63 5.09 16.98
N ALA A 212 -14.62 4.88 17.82
CA ALA A 212 -14.75 4.89 19.27
C ALA A 212 -15.23 6.25 19.79
N ASP A 213 -14.73 7.34 19.20
CA ASP A 213 -15.14 8.72 19.51
C ASP A 213 -16.46 9.13 18.85
N GLN A 214 -17.11 8.25 18.07
CA GLN A 214 -18.32 8.55 17.29
C GLN A 214 -18.15 9.72 16.31
N ARG A 215 -16.92 9.89 15.78
CA ARG A 215 -16.55 10.94 14.82
C ARG A 215 -16.85 10.53 13.39
N PHE A 216 -18.10 10.21 13.11
CA PHE A 216 -18.57 9.85 11.78
C PHE A 216 -20.02 10.26 11.56
N VAL A 217 -20.43 10.42 10.30
CA VAL A 217 -21.77 10.87 9.93
C VAL A 217 -22.36 10.02 8.81
N PRO A 218 -23.67 9.71 8.85
CA PRO A 218 -24.33 9.05 7.75
C PRO A 218 -24.45 10.02 6.57
N THR A 219 -23.95 9.62 5.41
CA THR A 219 -23.83 10.47 4.23
C THR A 219 -24.31 9.71 3.00
N VAL A 220 -24.92 10.42 2.05
CA VAL A 220 -25.25 9.89 0.73
C VAL A 220 -24.14 10.27 -0.24
N VAL A 221 -23.48 9.26 -0.80
CA VAL A 221 -22.31 9.41 -1.68
C VAL A 221 -22.68 8.98 -3.10
N GLN A 222 -22.23 9.74 -4.09
CA GLN A 222 -22.33 9.39 -5.50
C GLN A 222 -20.95 9.54 -6.13
N ARG A 223 -20.37 8.43 -6.57
CA ARG A 223 -19.13 8.43 -7.37
C ARG A 223 -19.50 8.41 -8.85
N GLU A 224 -18.60 8.94 -9.69
CA GLU A 224 -18.84 8.98 -11.14
C GLU A 224 -19.05 7.56 -11.68
N GLY A 225 -20.15 7.34 -12.40
CA GLY A 225 -20.50 6.03 -12.95
C GLY A 225 -21.06 5.02 -11.94
N GLU A 226 -21.10 5.34 -10.65
CA GLU A 226 -21.67 4.46 -9.61
C GLU A 226 -23.08 4.90 -9.20
N PRO A 227 -23.94 3.95 -8.77
CA PRO A 227 -25.21 4.31 -8.16
C PRO A 227 -24.99 5.06 -6.85
N VAL A 228 -25.96 5.89 -6.49
CA VAL A 228 -26.01 6.57 -5.18
C VAL A 228 -26.08 5.54 -4.06
N ARG A 229 -25.24 5.68 -3.03
CA ARG A 229 -25.20 4.79 -1.86
C ARG A 229 -25.10 5.57 -0.56
N ALA A 230 -25.62 5.03 0.53
CA ALA A 230 -25.39 5.54 1.88
C ALA A 230 -24.06 4.99 2.41
N ARG A 231 -23.28 5.83 3.08
CA ARG A 231 -22.02 5.46 3.74
C ARG A 231 -21.88 6.20 5.05
N TRP A 232 -21.22 5.58 6.02
CA TRP A 232 -20.71 6.28 7.19
C TRP A 232 -19.35 6.88 6.86
N VAL A 233 -19.28 8.21 6.90
CA VAL A 233 -18.08 8.96 6.50
C VAL A 233 -17.43 9.53 7.77
N PRO A 234 -16.11 9.38 7.96
CA PRO A 234 -15.43 10.01 9.09
C PRO A 234 -15.53 11.54 8.99
N TRP A 235 -15.77 12.18 10.13
CA TRP A 235 -15.75 13.64 10.19
C TRP A 235 -14.30 14.13 10.29
N LEU A 236 -13.65 14.42 9.16
CA LEU A 236 -12.23 14.81 9.10
C LEU A 236 -11.96 16.31 9.24
N ALA A 237 -13.00 17.14 9.23
CA ALA A 237 -12.89 18.62 9.23
C ALA A 237 -12.71 19.24 10.63
N ASP A 238 -12.38 18.43 11.65
CA ASP A 238 -12.16 18.91 13.01
C ASP A 238 -10.68 19.29 13.23
N SER A 239 -10.48 20.41 13.92
CA SER A 239 -9.16 20.91 14.32
C SER A 239 -8.37 19.94 15.19
N GLU A 240 -9.03 19.10 16.01
CA GLU A 240 -8.35 18.15 16.90
C GLU A 240 -7.65 17.02 16.15
N ILE A 241 -8.17 16.64 14.99
CA ILE A 241 -7.66 15.52 14.17
C ILE A 241 -6.82 15.98 12.97
N GLY A 242 -6.82 17.27 12.67
CA GLY A 242 -6.10 17.82 11.52
C GLY A 242 -4.58 17.61 11.60
N GLU A 243 -3.99 17.75 12.79
CA GLU A 243 -2.55 17.56 12.98
C GLU A 243 -2.13 16.08 12.91
N PRO A 244 -2.75 15.13 13.65
CA PRO A 244 -2.47 13.70 13.49
C PRO A 244 -2.61 13.22 12.04
N LEU A 245 -3.64 13.68 11.33
CA LEU A 245 -3.87 13.28 9.94
C LEU A 245 -2.80 13.84 8.99
N ARG A 246 -2.30 15.05 9.25
CA ARG A 246 -1.19 15.65 8.51
C ARG A 246 0.13 14.90 8.76
N GLU A 247 0.37 14.49 10.00
CA GLU A 247 1.53 13.65 10.35
C GLU A 247 1.47 12.31 9.61
N LEU A 248 0.31 11.65 9.63
CA LEU A 248 0.07 10.39 8.91
C LEU A 248 0.32 10.56 7.40
N ALA A 249 -0.24 11.60 6.77
CA ALA A 249 -0.01 11.89 5.35
C ALA A 249 1.47 12.14 5.01
N SER A 250 2.21 12.80 5.91
CA SER A 250 3.65 13.03 5.72
C SER A 250 4.49 11.75 5.86
N ALA A 251 4.04 10.82 6.70
CA ALA A 251 4.72 9.57 7.01
C ALA A 251 4.46 8.44 6.00
N MET A 252 3.52 8.62 5.05
CA MET A 252 3.18 7.59 4.07
C MET A 252 4.42 7.12 3.29
N PRO A 253 4.81 5.84 3.43
CA PRO A 253 5.93 5.30 2.68
C PRO A 253 5.54 5.12 1.21
N PRO A 254 6.45 5.32 0.25
CA PRO A 254 6.15 5.11 -1.17
C PRO A 254 5.58 3.72 -1.48
N ALA A 255 5.99 2.69 -0.73
CA ALA A 255 5.50 1.32 -0.86
C ALA A 255 3.98 1.17 -0.64
N ALA A 256 3.37 2.03 0.18
CA ALA A 256 1.92 2.04 0.43
C ALA A 256 1.13 2.66 -0.73
N ALA A 257 1.78 3.39 -1.64
CA ALA A 257 1.19 4.08 -2.79
C ALA A 257 1.76 3.54 -4.12
N THR A 258 1.81 2.21 -4.26
CA THR A 258 2.39 1.52 -5.43
C THR A 258 1.36 1.07 -6.46
N THR A 259 0.07 1.28 -6.24
CA THR A 259 -1.00 0.82 -7.14
C THR A 259 -1.03 1.62 -8.43
N ILE A 260 -1.38 0.98 -9.55
CA ILE A 260 -1.45 1.62 -10.86
C ILE A 260 -2.91 1.90 -11.19
N ASP A 261 -3.43 3.00 -10.68
CA ASP A 261 -4.78 3.45 -11.03
C ASP A 261 -4.69 4.52 -12.14
N LEU A 262 -5.77 4.64 -12.95
CA LEU A 262 -5.84 5.61 -14.06
C LEU A 262 -5.62 7.07 -13.62
N THR A 263 -5.84 7.32 -12.33
CA THR A 263 -5.45 8.51 -11.59
C THR A 263 -4.64 8.05 -10.40
N MET A 264 -3.35 8.38 -10.31
CA MET A 264 -2.59 8.17 -9.08
C MET A 264 -3.16 9.12 -8.01
N PRO A 265 -3.93 8.63 -7.02
CA PRO A 265 -4.45 9.50 -5.99
C PRO A 265 -3.27 10.10 -5.23
N ASP A 266 -3.39 11.35 -4.81
CA ASP A 266 -2.42 11.91 -3.89
C ASP A 266 -2.54 11.21 -2.51
N ARG A 267 -1.56 11.44 -1.64
CA ARG A 267 -1.48 10.78 -0.33
C ARG A 267 -2.72 11.03 0.53
N TRP A 268 -3.25 12.26 0.47
CA TRP A 268 -4.44 12.63 1.23
C TRP A 268 -5.63 11.81 0.76
N THR A 269 -5.92 11.84 -0.55
CA THR A 269 -7.03 11.09 -1.15
C THR A 269 -6.95 9.58 -0.83
N THR A 270 -5.73 9.03 -0.79
CA THR A 270 -5.52 7.61 -0.45
C THR A 270 -5.87 7.32 1.01
N ILE A 271 -5.44 8.17 1.95
CA ILE A 271 -5.76 8.01 3.38
C ILE A 271 -7.25 8.24 3.63
N GLU A 272 -7.82 9.28 3.03
CA GLU A 272 -9.25 9.59 3.13
C GLU A 272 -10.09 8.40 2.63
N THR A 273 -9.74 7.83 1.47
CA THR A 273 -10.42 6.64 0.93
C THR A 273 -10.28 5.44 1.87
N ALA A 274 -9.10 5.23 2.45
CA ALA A 274 -8.88 4.16 3.43
C ALA A 274 -9.77 4.33 4.67
N LEU A 275 -9.77 5.53 5.25
CA LEU A 275 -10.55 5.86 6.45
C LEU A 275 -12.05 5.76 6.18
N GLU A 276 -12.54 6.32 5.07
CA GLU A 276 -13.94 6.18 4.64
C GLU A 276 -14.36 4.72 4.55
N SER A 277 -13.58 3.90 3.84
CA SER A 277 -13.90 2.49 3.65
C SER A 277 -13.83 1.69 4.94
N MET A 278 -12.84 1.94 5.81
CA MET A 278 -12.71 1.24 7.09
C MET A 278 -13.82 1.64 8.06
N VAL A 279 -14.08 2.95 8.24
CA VAL A 279 -15.12 3.46 9.14
C VAL A 279 -16.50 2.97 8.72
N ASP A 280 -16.84 3.05 7.42
CA ASP A 280 -18.10 2.54 6.91
C ASP A 280 -18.28 1.05 7.23
N ALA A 281 -17.25 0.25 6.99
CA ALA A 281 -17.31 -1.19 7.22
C ALA A 281 -17.36 -1.56 8.72
N LEU A 282 -16.63 -0.84 9.58
CA LEU A 282 -16.66 -1.03 11.02
C LEU A 282 -18.02 -0.71 11.62
N VAL A 283 -18.63 0.42 11.22
CA VAL A 283 -19.97 0.80 11.69
C VAL A 283 -21.02 -0.18 11.18
N ARG A 284 -20.99 -0.56 9.89
CA ARG A 284 -21.90 -1.55 9.32
C ARG A 284 -21.80 -2.90 10.02
N ARG A 285 -20.59 -3.36 10.36
CA ARG A 285 -20.39 -4.60 11.12
C ARG A 285 -21.16 -4.59 12.44
N VAL A 286 -21.09 -3.49 13.20
CA VAL A 286 -21.84 -3.35 14.46
C VAL A 286 -23.34 -3.33 14.21
N LEU A 287 -23.82 -2.57 13.21
CA LEU A 287 -25.25 -2.53 12.90
C LEU A 287 -25.82 -3.89 12.50
N ILE A 288 -25.07 -4.68 11.72
CA ILE A 288 -25.46 -6.05 11.35
C ILE A 288 -25.44 -6.95 12.58
N HIS A 289 -24.40 -6.86 13.41
CA HIS A 289 -24.29 -7.67 14.64
C HIS A 289 -25.44 -7.39 15.62
N GLU A 290 -25.90 -6.14 15.70
CA GLU A 290 -27.03 -5.72 16.52
C GLU A 290 -28.39 -5.89 15.81
N GLU A 291 -28.44 -6.68 14.73
CA GLU A 291 -29.66 -7.05 13.99
C GLU A 291 -30.47 -5.84 13.48
N PHE A 292 -29.83 -4.69 13.20
CA PHE A 292 -30.53 -3.52 12.64
C PHE A 292 -31.10 -3.76 11.24
N GLU A 293 -30.69 -4.84 10.56
CA GLU A 293 -31.26 -5.23 9.27
C GLU A 293 -32.75 -5.61 9.36
N ASP A 294 -33.23 -6.08 10.52
CA ASP A 294 -34.64 -6.36 10.77
C ASP A 294 -35.52 -5.12 10.60
N ALA A 295 -34.96 -3.91 10.78
CA ALA A 295 -35.69 -2.66 10.53
C ALA A 295 -36.04 -2.46 9.04
N LEU A 296 -35.40 -3.23 8.14
CA LEU A 296 -35.62 -3.22 6.70
C LEU A 296 -36.58 -4.32 6.25
N ASP A 297 -37.03 -5.20 7.15
CA ASP A 297 -37.89 -6.32 6.81
C ASP A 297 -39.19 -5.88 6.13
N GLY A 298 -39.52 -6.59 5.05
CA GLY A 298 -40.70 -6.31 4.24
C GLY A 298 -40.59 -5.07 3.34
N ARG A 299 -39.43 -4.40 3.29
CA ARG A 299 -39.19 -3.32 2.33
C ARG A 299 -38.52 -3.82 1.05
N ASP A 300 -38.97 -3.32 -0.09
CA ASP A 300 -38.43 -3.67 -1.40
C ASP A 300 -37.34 -2.65 -1.81
N PRO A 301 -36.06 -3.04 -1.96
CA PRO A 301 -34.99 -2.15 -2.37
C PRO A 301 -35.16 -1.62 -3.81
N ILE A 302 -35.98 -2.24 -4.66
CA ILE A 302 -36.26 -1.75 -6.02
C ILE A 302 -37.28 -0.60 -5.96
N ALA A 303 -38.28 -0.70 -5.08
CA ALA A 303 -39.33 0.30 -4.93
C ALA A 303 -38.97 1.43 -3.93
N ASP A 304 -38.20 1.13 -2.88
CA ASP A 304 -37.77 2.08 -1.85
C ASP A 304 -36.29 2.45 -2.04
N ARG A 305 -36.06 3.64 -2.60
CA ARG A 305 -34.71 4.18 -2.83
C ARG A 305 -33.91 4.35 -1.54
N GLN A 306 -34.55 4.59 -0.40
CA GLN A 306 -33.83 4.76 0.85
C GLN A 306 -33.24 3.44 1.31
N VAL A 307 -33.98 2.34 1.15
CA VAL A 307 -33.47 0.97 1.40
C VAL A 307 -32.40 0.61 0.39
N ALA A 308 -32.58 0.97 -0.88
CA ALA A 308 -31.57 0.78 -1.92
C ALA A 308 -30.24 1.48 -1.60
N TRP A 309 -30.26 2.60 -0.90
CA TRP A 309 -29.05 3.30 -0.48
C TRP A 309 -28.33 2.59 0.67
N LEU A 310 -29.07 1.89 1.54
CA LEU A 310 -28.50 1.16 2.67
C LEU A 310 -27.80 -0.12 2.23
N THR A 311 -28.19 -0.69 1.09
CA THR A 311 -27.50 -1.85 0.49
C THR A 311 -26.17 -1.40 -0.12
N GLY A 312 -25.06 -1.75 0.54
CA GLY A 312 -23.69 -1.39 0.17
C GLY A 312 -22.69 -2.06 1.08
#